data_AF-A0A0T2QAV0-F1
#
_entry.id   AF-A0A0T2QAV0-F1
#
_cell.length_a   1.000
_cell.length_b   1.000
_cell.length_c   1.000
_cell.angle_alpha   90.00
_cell.angle_beta   90.00
_cell.angle_gamma   90.00
#
_symmetry.space_group_name_H-M   'P 1'
#
loop_
_entity.id
_entity.type
_entity.pdbx_description
1 polymer ?
#
loop_
_entity_poly.entity_id
_entity_poly.type
_entity_poly.pdbx_seq_one_letter_code
_entity_poly.pdbx_strand_id
1 'polypeptide(L)'
;MADTLGLAIAAGRAAGVTRVSDVTQFGICGIPVFQSTRPASRSLSVSQGKGLTPCAAIVGALLEAAEFWTAERLARPGDIRRLSELHARHIEIWSGERDRLAIDLDTSLTRAWLAGTDLSSGEPCPVPWDLLSLDFTTGNLEYAATSNGLACGNTRTEALVAGIAELLEHHFVAQFRRLTPRQRRESQVGLATIDNKAIRRLLNCVERAGFEARAWSLANDFALPVFEVALFDTVHAADDIAPVAGNGCYPDARVAFIRALLEAVQSLATFVAGARDDLTPDEYSDSRERSLSALLNSLAFNDGPLDWRSIPSPRCRSSEECFAFLADRVAAITNVPIVAYEHIPPCEGLHIVHVLAPGLLDGFRGPRLEQQPAAAPMATPSTAIPRSASLRKVLFAGPSVIGLVLPADIEIRPPAKCGDLSDLLSDPPAAVGLIDGYFGTAPTVWHKEILSLLALGVQVIGGASIGALRAAELDRFGMVGVGTLFEAYRTGALIRDDAVMLVHAPPELGFAPLSIPLVDAEYALFGLDLPPGALRIMQRIVRTTPYETRDWPSCLAQYRQRARTEFPISLAELEAAPSLKQIDAALVVEALSRCGERKPAQLAMPPLTSHYRAMLARSAPEFAASLT
;
A
#
# COMPACT_ATOMS: atom_id res chain seq x y z
N MET A 1 -2.20 24.06 0.05
CA MET A 1 -2.65 22.83 -0.65
C MET A 1 -2.15 22.76 -2.09
N ALA A 2 -2.40 23.76 -2.95
CA ALA A 2 -1.84 23.75 -4.31
C ALA A 2 -0.29 23.74 -4.30
N ASP A 3 0.32 24.55 -3.44
CA ASP A 3 1.79 24.60 -3.29
C ASP A 3 2.36 23.26 -2.78
N THR A 4 1.72 22.67 -1.76
CA THR A 4 2.07 21.34 -1.24
C THR A 4 1.95 20.24 -2.30
N LEU A 5 0.92 20.29 -3.15
CA LEU A 5 0.78 19.34 -4.26
C LEU A 5 1.92 19.48 -5.27
N GLY A 6 2.31 20.72 -5.61
CA GLY A 6 3.46 20.98 -6.47
C GLY A 6 4.76 20.39 -5.92
N LEU A 7 5.02 20.60 -4.62
CA LEU A 7 6.18 20.04 -3.93
C LEU A 7 6.13 18.51 -3.89
N ALA A 8 4.98 17.91 -3.58
CA ALA A 8 4.80 16.46 -3.53
C ALA A 8 5.04 15.80 -4.90
N ILE A 9 4.55 16.40 -6.00
CA ILE A 9 4.80 15.91 -7.36
C ILE A 9 6.30 15.98 -7.70
N ALA A 10 6.96 17.09 -7.36
CA ALA A 10 8.40 17.23 -7.57
C ALA A 10 9.21 16.18 -6.77
N ALA A 11 8.86 16.01 -5.49
CA ALA A 11 9.48 15.03 -4.60
C ALA A 11 9.29 13.59 -5.10
N GLY A 12 8.07 13.21 -5.46
CA GLY A 12 7.78 11.87 -5.98
C GLY A 12 8.51 11.59 -7.29
N ARG A 13 8.59 12.58 -8.20
CA ARG A 13 9.39 12.44 -9.44
C ARG A 13 10.87 12.23 -9.13
N ALA A 14 11.44 13.03 -8.23
CA ALA A 14 12.84 12.88 -7.79
C ALA A 14 13.08 11.54 -7.08
N ALA A 15 12.09 11.04 -6.34
CA ALA A 15 12.10 9.72 -5.71
C ALA A 15 11.94 8.56 -6.70
N GLY A 16 11.67 8.83 -7.98
CA GLY A 16 11.53 7.82 -9.01
C GLY A 16 10.14 7.21 -9.13
N VAL A 17 9.09 7.88 -8.62
CA VAL A 17 7.70 7.46 -8.83
C VAL A 17 7.40 7.32 -10.33
N THR A 18 6.78 6.21 -10.69
CA THR A 18 6.39 5.84 -12.05
C THR A 18 4.96 6.22 -12.38
N ARG A 19 4.10 6.06 -11.39
CA ARG A 19 2.67 6.19 -11.56
C ARG A 19 2.05 6.60 -10.24
N VAL A 20 0.97 7.36 -10.33
CA VAL A 20 0.04 7.64 -9.23
C VAL A 20 -1.33 7.14 -9.66
N SER A 21 -1.97 6.34 -8.81
CA SER A 21 -3.17 5.59 -9.15
C SER A 21 -4.28 5.87 -8.15
N ASP A 22 -5.51 5.98 -8.64
CA ASP A 22 -6.72 6.05 -7.83
C ASP A 22 -7.19 4.62 -7.51
N VAL A 23 -7.11 4.25 -6.24
CA VAL A 23 -7.56 2.96 -5.70
C VAL A 23 -8.78 3.12 -4.79
N THR A 24 -9.49 4.26 -4.89
CA THR A 24 -10.63 4.58 -4.03
C THR A 24 -11.74 3.53 -4.09
N GLN A 25 -11.97 2.88 -5.24
CA GLN A 25 -12.99 1.85 -5.36
C GLN A 25 -12.60 0.50 -4.75
N PHE A 26 -11.33 0.32 -4.38
CA PHE A 26 -10.88 -0.87 -3.66
C PHE A 26 -11.17 -0.76 -2.16
N GLY A 27 -11.40 0.46 -1.67
CA GLY A 27 -11.86 0.73 -0.31
C GLY A 27 -13.33 1.15 -0.28
N ILE A 28 -13.62 2.21 0.48
CA ILE A 28 -14.97 2.73 0.66
C ILE A 28 -15.22 3.86 -0.35
N CYS A 29 -16.19 3.66 -1.24
CA CYS A 29 -16.55 4.65 -2.24
C CYS A 29 -16.90 6.01 -1.61
N GLY A 30 -16.24 7.06 -2.09
CA GLY A 30 -16.37 8.43 -1.56
C GLY A 30 -15.32 8.82 -0.52
N ILE A 31 -14.42 7.92 -0.15
CA ILE A 31 -13.26 8.18 0.71
C ILE A 31 -11.97 7.98 -0.10
N PRO A 32 -11.33 9.06 -0.56
CA PRO A 32 -10.17 8.98 -1.45
C PRO A 32 -8.97 8.20 -0.87
N VAL A 33 -8.51 7.21 -1.64
CA VAL A 33 -7.26 6.49 -1.42
C VAL A 33 -6.49 6.43 -2.74
N PHE A 34 -5.23 6.83 -2.69
CA PHE A 34 -4.34 6.86 -3.84
C PHE A 34 -3.07 6.10 -3.52
N GLN A 35 -2.40 5.60 -4.55
CA GLN A 35 -1.11 4.93 -4.41
C GLN A 35 -0.09 5.50 -5.38
N SER A 36 1.19 5.42 -5.03
CA SER A 36 2.31 5.79 -5.88
C SER A 36 3.32 4.64 -5.97
N THR A 37 3.89 4.45 -7.16
CA THR A 37 4.67 3.26 -7.48
C THR A 37 6.15 3.58 -7.75
N ARG A 38 7.07 2.96 -7.00
CA ARG A 38 8.53 2.98 -7.20
C ARG A 38 9.04 1.54 -7.42
N PRO A 39 9.03 1.00 -8.65
CA PRO A 39 9.29 -0.43 -8.91
C PRO A 39 10.64 -0.97 -8.43
N ALA A 40 11.70 -0.15 -8.53
CA ALA A 40 13.05 -0.51 -8.12
C ALA A 40 13.39 0.03 -6.71
N SER A 41 12.39 0.19 -5.85
CA SER A 41 12.57 0.59 -4.45
C SER A 41 13.41 -0.43 -3.67
N ARG A 42 14.21 0.06 -2.72
CA ARG A 42 14.97 -0.77 -1.77
C ARG A 42 14.16 -1.13 -0.52
N SER A 43 12.94 -0.61 -0.42
CA SER A 43 11.96 -0.88 0.63
C SER A 43 10.72 -1.56 0.02
N LEU A 44 9.57 -0.91 0.07
CA LEU A 44 8.33 -1.30 -0.61
C LEU A 44 8.22 -0.58 -1.96
N SER A 45 7.68 -1.26 -2.97
CA SER A 45 7.46 -0.70 -4.30
C SER A 45 6.24 0.22 -4.40
N VAL A 46 5.34 0.20 -3.40
CA VAL A 46 4.09 0.97 -3.40
C VAL A 46 3.93 1.72 -2.08
N SER A 47 3.66 3.02 -2.18
CA SER A 47 3.27 3.89 -1.07
C SER A 47 1.82 4.35 -1.26
N GLN A 48 1.09 4.64 -0.19
CA GLN A 48 -0.33 4.98 -0.25
C GLN A 48 -0.69 6.22 0.58
N GLY A 49 -1.58 7.02 0.03
CA GLY A 49 -2.11 8.20 0.67
C GLY A 49 -3.62 8.12 0.83
N LYS A 50 -4.07 8.61 1.98
CA LYS A 50 -5.47 8.74 2.35
C LYS A 50 -5.82 10.21 2.60
N GLY A 51 -7.07 10.58 2.38
CA GLY A 51 -7.51 11.94 2.69
C GLY A 51 -8.99 12.19 2.45
N LEU A 52 -9.50 13.29 3.01
CA LEU A 52 -10.88 13.74 2.77
C LEU A 52 -11.11 14.26 1.34
N THR A 53 -10.04 14.48 0.57
CA THR A 53 -10.08 14.92 -0.82
C THR A 53 -9.05 14.13 -1.65
N PRO A 54 -9.29 13.95 -2.97
CA PRO A 54 -8.30 13.31 -3.85
C PRO A 54 -6.93 13.99 -3.80
N CYS A 55 -6.90 15.32 -3.74
CA CYS A 55 -5.64 16.06 -3.66
C CYS A 55 -4.84 15.73 -2.38
N ALA A 56 -5.50 15.59 -1.22
CA ALA A 56 -4.83 15.23 0.02
C ALA A 56 -4.29 13.79 -0.03
N ALA A 57 -5.05 12.86 -0.61
CA ALA A 57 -4.61 11.48 -0.79
C ALA A 57 -3.43 11.37 -1.76
N ILE A 58 -3.44 12.10 -2.89
CA ILE A 58 -2.31 12.16 -3.83
C ILE A 58 -1.05 12.71 -3.14
N VAL A 59 -1.20 13.80 -2.38
CA VAL A 59 -0.08 14.39 -1.61
C VAL A 59 0.49 13.34 -0.65
N GLY A 60 -0.34 12.65 0.14
CA GLY A 60 0.11 11.61 1.06
C GLY A 60 0.88 10.49 0.37
N ALA A 61 0.36 9.98 -0.76
CA ALA A 61 0.98 8.87 -1.49
C ALA A 61 2.36 9.23 -2.05
N LEU A 62 2.53 10.48 -2.52
CA LEU A 62 3.78 10.99 -3.08
C LEU A 62 4.81 11.31 -1.99
N LEU A 63 4.34 11.87 -0.87
CA LEU A 63 5.19 12.24 0.24
C LEU A 63 5.69 11.03 1.03
N GLU A 64 4.87 10.01 1.24
CA GLU A 64 5.34 8.73 1.81
C GLU A 64 6.40 8.07 0.91
N ALA A 65 6.21 8.10 -0.41
CA ALA A 65 7.23 7.59 -1.34
C ALA A 65 8.56 8.36 -1.25
N ALA A 66 8.50 9.67 -0.97
CA ALA A 66 9.68 10.52 -0.77
C ALA A 66 10.37 10.24 0.57
N GLU A 67 9.62 10.04 1.65
CA GLU A 67 10.11 9.62 2.96
C GLU A 67 10.91 8.31 2.85
N PHE A 68 10.30 7.27 2.29
CA PHE A 68 10.96 5.98 2.06
C PHE A 68 12.21 6.13 1.18
N TRP A 69 12.12 6.89 0.08
CA TRP A 69 13.27 7.10 -0.82
C TRP A 69 14.47 7.68 -0.08
N THR A 70 14.24 8.64 0.82
CA THR A 70 15.33 9.26 1.56
C THR A 70 15.91 8.30 2.62
N ALA A 71 15.08 7.56 3.33
CA ALA A 71 15.52 6.59 4.34
C ALA A 71 16.22 5.36 3.73
N GLU A 72 15.86 4.94 2.53
CA GLU A 72 16.55 3.89 1.74
C GLU A 72 17.97 4.29 1.30
N ARG A 73 18.25 5.59 1.22
CA ARG A 73 19.49 6.17 0.69
C ARG A 73 20.33 6.81 1.77
N LEU A 74 20.01 6.52 3.04
CA LEU A 74 20.73 7.02 4.19
C LEU A 74 22.19 6.53 4.17
N ALA A 75 23.12 7.45 3.93
CA ALA A 75 24.53 7.12 3.86
C ALA A 75 25.02 6.53 5.19
N ARG A 76 25.70 5.38 5.12
CA ARG A 76 26.31 4.77 6.30
C ARG A 76 27.47 5.64 6.78
N PRO A 77 27.46 6.15 8.04
CA PRO A 77 28.50 7.04 8.52
C PRO A 77 29.79 6.28 8.84
N GLY A 78 30.90 7.03 8.90
CA GLY A 78 32.21 6.50 9.30
C GLY A 78 32.44 6.39 10.81
N ASP A 79 31.61 7.04 11.64
CA ASP A 79 31.64 6.87 13.09
C ASP A 79 31.05 5.49 13.45
N ILE A 80 31.94 4.52 13.68
CA ILE A 80 31.58 3.13 13.97
C ILE A 80 32.20 2.74 15.31
N ARG A 81 31.36 2.51 16.31
CA ARG A 81 31.77 2.19 17.69
C ARG A 81 30.64 1.56 18.49
N ARG A 82 30.95 1.01 19.66
CA ARG A 82 29.96 0.42 20.57
C ARG A 82 29.18 1.50 21.30
N LEU A 83 27.93 1.21 21.67
CA LEU A 83 27.15 2.13 22.53
C LEU A 83 27.84 2.33 23.89
N SER A 84 28.46 1.30 24.45
CA SER A 84 29.26 1.39 25.68
C SER A 84 30.46 2.35 25.61
N GLU A 85 30.87 2.79 24.42
CA GLU A 85 31.96 3.75 24.21
C GLU A 85 31.47 5.21 24.10
N LEU A 86 30.14 5.42 24.11
CA LEU A 86 29.54 6.76 24.14
C LEU A 86 29.50 7.33 25.56
N HIS A 87 29.30 8.64 25.66
CA HIS A 87 29.08 9.31 26.94
C HIS A 87 27.87 8.69 27.68
N ALA A 88 27.94 8.57 29.02
CA ALA A 88 26.93 7.92 29.86
C ALA A 88 25.49 8.35 29.54
N ARG A 89 25.26 9.66 29.36
CA ARG A 89 23.96 10.22 28.94
C ARG A 89 23.38 9.58 27.66
N HIS A 90 24.21 9.25 26.67
CA HIS A 90 23.75 8.62 25.42
C HIS A 90 23.50 7.12 25.60
N ILE A 91 24.25 6.47 26.50
CA ILE A 91 24.00 5.08 26.89
C ILE A 91 22.59 4.99 27.49
N GLU A 92 22.27 5.89 28.43
CA GLU A 92 20.96 5.97 29.09
C GLU A 92 19.81 6.25 28.12
N ILE A 93 20.04 6.97 27.01
CA ILE A 93 19.02 7.18 25.98
C ILE A 93 18.67 5.87 25.26
N TRP A 94 19.68 5.08 24.88
CA TRP A 94 19.49 3.94 23.98
C TRP A 94 19.41 2.58 24.67
N SER A 95 19.78 2.48 25.95
CA SER A 95 19.67 1.26 26.76
C SER A 95 19.33 1.57 28.22
N GLY A 96 18.62 0.66 28.90
CA GLY A 96 18.26 0.86 30.30
C GLY A 96 17.21 -0.07 30.88
N GLU A 97 17.21 -1.36 30.51
CA GLU A 97 16.26 -2.38 30.98
C GLU A 97 14.79 -2.01 30.72
N ARG A 98 14.41 -1.92 29.45
CA ARG A 98 13.06 -1.49 29.04
C ARG A 98 12.15 -2.67 28.70
N ASP A 99 10.87 -2.35 28.48
CA ASP A 99 9.93 -3.28 27.88
C ASP A 99 10.48 -3.80 26.54
N ARG A 100 10.23 -5.08 26.22
CA ARG A 100 10.68 -5.70 24.97
C ARG A 100 10.17 -5.02 23.69
N LEU A 101 9.09 -4.25 23.78
CA LEU A 101 8.54 -3.47 22.67
C LEU A 101 9.11 -2.04 22.60
N ALA A 102 9.98 -1.65 23.53
CA ALA A 102 10.70 -0.38 23.51
C ALA A 102 12.11 -0.57 22.92
N ILE A 103 12.77 0.53 22.56
CA ILE A 103 14.15 0.48 22.07
C ILE A 103 15.08 0.28 23.26
N ASP A 104 15.70 -0.90 23.35
CA ASP A 104 16.75 -1.20 24.32
C ASP A 104 17.90 -1.92 23.61
N LEU A 105 18.96 -1.18 23.28
CA LEU A 105 20.08 -1.68 22.47
C LEU A 105 21.10 -2.44 23.30
N ASP A 106 21.64 -3.52 22.74
CA ASP A 106 22.83 -4.17 23.28
C ASP A 106 24.04 -3.22 23.19
N THR A 107 24.56 -2.88 24.37
CA THR A 107 25.65 -1.90 24.52
C THR A 107 27.00 -2.38 23.98
N SER A 108 27.14 -3.68 23.74
CA SER A 108 28.38 -4.31 23.27
C SER A 108 28.50 -4.38 21.76
N LEU A 109 27.38 -4.22 21.03
CA LEU A 109 27.35 -4.30 19.58
C LEU A 109 27.94 -3.04 18.94
N THR A 110 28.79 -3.25 17.94
CA THR A 110 29.39 -2.17 17.15
C THR A 110 28.38 -1.62 16.15
N ARG A 111 28.15 -0.31 16.18
CA ARG A 111 27.12 0.38 15.38
C ARG A 111 27.69 1.60 14.67
N ALA A 112 27.03 1.98 13.59
CA ALA A 112 27.31 3.23 12.88
C ALA A 112 26.41 4.34 13.46
N TRP A 113 26.98 5.51 13.75
CA TRP A 113 26.31 6.60 14.45
C TRP A 113 26.17 7.85 13.56
N LEU A 114 24.96 8.40 13.52
CA LEU A 114 24.63 9.66 12.87
C LEU A 114 24.49 10.78 13.90
N ALA A 115 24.68 12.03 13.49
CA ALA A 115 24.42 13.19 14.33
C ALA A 115 22.93 13.56 14.26
N GLY A 116 22.18 13.23 15.30
CA GLY A 116 20.82 13.72 15.52
C GLY A 116 20.77 14.83 16.58
N THR A 117 19.56 15.20 16.98
CA THR A 117 19.29 16.26 17.95
C THR A 117 18.36 15.75 19.05
N ASP A 118 18.75 15.94 20.30
CA ASP A 118 17.84 15.80 21.45
C ASP A 118 16.85 16.99 21.41
N LEU A 119 15.56 16.71 21.24
CA LEU A 119 14.54 17.75 21.09
C LEU A 119 14.22 18.49 22.39
N SER A 120 14.61 17.96 23.55
CA SER A 120 14.39 18.60 24.85
C SER A 120 15.46 19.67 25.13
N SER A 121 16.72 19.38 24.81
CA SER A 121 17.86 20.26 25.07
C SER A 121 18.33 21.06 23.86
N GLY A 122 18.02 20.59 22.64
CA GLY A 122 18.56 21.12 21.38
C GLY A 122 20.01 20.69 21.11
N GLU A 123 20.60 19.87 21.97
CA GLU A 123 21.99 19.44 21.87
C GLU A 123 22.18 18.27 20.88
N PRO A 124 23.37 18.12 20.28
CA PRO A 124 23.69 16.96 19.45
C PRO A 124 23.59 15.64 20.22
N CYS A 125 22.90 14.66 19.62
CA CYS A 125 22.72 13.31 20.15
C CYS A 125 23.09 12.27 19.08
N PRO A 126 24.02 11.33 19.33
CA PRO A 126 24.30 10.23 18.42
C PRO A 126 23.08 9.33 18.25
N VAL A 127 22.69 9.08 17.00
CA VAL A 127 21.57 8.20 16.62
C VAL A 127 22.07 6.96 15.89
N PRO A 128 21.62 5.74 16.24
CA PRO A 128 22.01 4.54 15.52
C PRO A 128 21.48 4.57 14.08
N TRP A 129 22.38 4.42 13.10
CA TRP A 129 22.03 4.39 11.68
C TRP A 129 21.05 3.25 11.33
N ASP A 130 21.18 2.10 11.98
CA ASP A 130 20.37 0.91 11.72
C ASP A 130 18.92 1.04 12.21
N LEU A 131 18.61 2.03 13.04
CA LEU A 131 17.23 2.37 13.42
C LEU A 131 16.55 3.33 12.41
N LEU A 132 17.33 3.95 11.53
CA LEU A 132 16.85 4.97 10.58
C LEU A 132 16.81 4.48 9.13
N SER A 133 17.64 3.48 8.79
CA SER A 133 17.71 2.94 7.43
C SER A 133 16.47 2.10 7.09
N LEU A 134 15.82 2.41 5.97
CA LEU A 134 14.75 1.59 5.38
C LEU A 134 15.24 0.78 4.18
N ASP A 135 16.54 0.54 4.10
CA ASP A 135 17.14 -0.30 3.06
C ASP A 135 16.94 -1.79 3.37
N PHE A 136 15.78 -2.32 2.97
CA PHE A 136 15.40 -3.73 3.20
C PHE A 136 16.24 -4.73 2.39
N THR A 137 17.20 -4.27 1.59
CA THR A 137 18.17 -5.14 0.90
C THR A 137 19.30 -5.60 1.82
N THR A 138 19.49 -4.87 2.93
CA THR A 138 20.51 -5.15 3.95
C THR A 138 19.93 -5.91 5.13
N GLY A 139 20.80 -6.61 5.88
CA GLY A 139 20.39 -7.25 7.12
C GLY A 139 20.19 -6.21 8.22
N ASN A 140 19.21 -6.45 9.09
CA ASN A 140 18.98 -5.64 10.28
C ASN A 140 19.86 -6.12 11.44
N LEU A 141 20.28 -5.21 12.33
CA LEU A 141 21.21 -5.55 13.40
C LEU A 141 20.52 -6.11 14.65
N GLU A 142 19.57 -5.38 15.25
CA GLU A 142 18.80 -5.85 16.43
C GLU A 142 17.29 -5.90 16.18
N TYR A 143 16.75 -4.88 15.51
CA TYR A 143 15.31 -4.73 15.25
C TYR A 143 15.03 -4.74 13.77
N ALA A 144 13.85 -5.23 13.38
CA ALA A 144 13.36 -5.04 12.03
C ALA A 144 13.26 -3.55 11.69
N ALA A 145 13.62 -3.19 10.45
CA ALA A 145 13.46 -1.83 9.95
C ALA A 145 11.97 -1.43 9.98
N THR A 146 11.71 -0.22 10.46
CA THR A 146 10.35 0.34 10.62
C THR A 146 10.37 1.81 10.25
N SER A 147 9.34 2.27 9.53
CA SER A 147 9.15 3.68 9.19
C SER A 147 8.56 4.49 10.34
N ASN A 148 8.28 3.88 11.49
CA ASN A 148 7.65 4.56 12.61
C ASN A 148 8.45 5.82 13.02
N GLY A 149 7.76 6.96 13.06
CA GLY A 149 8.34 8.26 13.37
C GLY A 149 9.04 8.96 12.20
N LEU A 150 9.09 8.35 11.02
CA LEU A 150 9.53 8.99 9.77
C LEU A 150 8.36 9.78 9.21
N ALA A 151 8.55 11.09 9.09
CA ALA A 151 7.49 11.97 8.63
C ALA A 151 8.03 13.18 7.88
N CYS A 152 7.20 13.71 7.00
CA CYS A 152 7.46 14.93 6.27
C CYS A 152 6.44 16.03 6.56
N GLY A 153 6.84 17.27 6.26
CA GLY A 153 6.00 18.45 6.42
C GLY A 153 6.47 19.62 5.57
N ASN A 154 5.60 20.62 5.38
CA ASN A 154 5.99 21.87 4.73
C ASN A 154 6.88 22.71 5.66
N THR A 155 6.83 22.43 6.96
CA THR A 155 7.75 22.97 7.96
C THR A 155 8.33 21.84 8.79
N ARG A 156 9.48 22.11 9.41
CA ARG A 156 10.11 21.20 10.36
C ARG A 156 9.15 20.80 11.50
N THR A 157 8.42 21.77 12.05
CA THR A 157 7.49 21.52 13.16
C THR A 157 6.33 20.62 12.75
N GLU A 158 5.78 20.78 11.54
CA GLU A 158 4.74 19.88 11.02
C GLU A 158 5.23 18.43 10.92
N ALA A 159 6.45 18.24 10.40
CA ALA A 159 7.06 16.91 10.28
C ALA A 159 7.28 16.26 11.66
N LEU A 160 7.78 17.04 12.63
CA LEU A 160 7.95 16.56 14.01
C LEU A 160 6.62 16.20 14.68
N VAL A 161 5.58 17.02 14.51
CA VAL A 161 4.24 16.73 15.05
C VAL A 161 3.70 15.42 14.48
N ALA A 162 3.85 15.20 13.17
CA ALA A 162 3.42 13.97 12.52
C ALA A 162 4.18 12.74 13.05
N GLY A 163 5.51 12.81 13.10
CA GLY A 163 6.34 11.70 13.60
C GLY A 163 6.11 11.38 15.09
N ILE A 164 5.96 12.40 15.96
CA ILE A 164 5.67 12.17 17.38
C ILE A 164 4.25 11.61 17.58
N ALA A 165 3.26 12.10 16.82
CA ALA A 165 1.90 11.59 16.89
C ALA A 165 1.84 10.10 16.52
N GLU A 166 2.55 9.69 15.46
CA GLU A 166 2.68 8.28 15.05
C GLU A 166 3.34 7.43 16.14
N LEU A 167 4.45 7.88 16.73
CA LEU A 167 5.11 7.13 17.82
C LEU A 167 4.17 6.92 19.03
N LEU A 168 3.40 7.94 19.41
CA LEU A 168 2.41 7.83 20.48
C LEU A 168 1.25 6.92 20.09
N GLU A 169 0.80 6.98 18.84
CA GLU A 169 -0.21 6.07 18.30
C GLU A 169 0.21 4.60 18.49
N HIS A 170 1.41 4.25 18.02
CA HIS A 170 1.97 2.90 18.16
C HIS A 170 2.13 2.49 19.63
N HIS A 171 2.53 3.42 20.50
CA HIS A 171 2.64 3.14 21.94
C HIS A 171 1.29 2.74 22.55
N PHE A 172 0.25 3.53 22.32
CA PHE A 172 -1.06 3.25 22.90
C PHE A 172 -1.73 2.04 22.24
N VAL A 173 -1.50 1.80 20.94
CA VAL A 173 -1.95 0.57 20.28
C VAL A 173 -1.27 -0.64 20.93
N ALA A 174 0.04 -0.61 21.18
CA ALA A 174 0.74 -1.69 21.86
C ALA A 174 0.20 -1.96 23.28
N GLN A 175 -0.20 -0.92 24.03
CA GLN A 175 -0.89 -1.08 25.31
C GLN A 175 -2.30 -1.65 25.15
N PHE A 176 -3.07 -1.17 24.18
CA PHE A 176 -4.42 -1.64 23.88
C PHE A 176 -4.45 -3.13 23.53
N ARG A 177 -3.45 -3.60 22.78
CA ARG A 177 -3.27 -5.02 22.48
C ARG A 177 -3.01 -5.89 23.72
N ARG A 178 -2.60 -5.34 24.86
CA ARG A 178 -2.43 -6.07 26.14
C ARG A 178 -3.71 -6.13 26.97
N LEU A 179 -4.73 -5.33 26.64
CA LEU A 179 -5.99 -5.31 27.40
C LEU A 179 -6.78 -6.60 27.23
N THR A 180 -7.50 -6.97 28.29
CA THR A 180 -8.49 -8.06 28.26
C THR A 180 -9.68 -7.69 27.35
N PRO A 181 -10.42 -8.67 26.81
CA PRO A 181 -11.59 -8.40 25.99
C PRO A 181 -12.63 -7.51 26.68
N ARG A 182 -12.81 -7.64 28.00
CA ARG A 182 -13.70 -6.79 28.79
C ARG A 182 -13.26 -5.32 28.81
N GLN A 183 -11.97 -5.06 29.05
CA GLN A 183 -11.43 -3.70 29.04
C GLN A 183 -11.50 -3.06 27.65
N ARG A 184 -11.29 -3.85 26.59
CA ARG A 184 -11.51 -3.38 25.22
C ARG A 184 -12.98 -3.05 24.96
N ARG A 185 -13.92 -3.85 25.46
CA ARG A 185 -15.36 -3.52 25.37
C ARG A 185 -15.70 -2.22 26.10
N GLU A 186 -15.15 -1.99 27.28
CA GLU A 186 -15.40 -0.78 28.08
C GLU A 186 -14.89 0.49 27.37
N SER A 187 -13.87 0.38 26.51
CA SER A 187 -13.30 1.47 25.71
C SER A 187 -13.92 1.62 24.30
N GLN A 188 -14.84 0.73 23.92
CA GLN A 188 -15.50 0.83 22.62
C GLN A 188 -16.41 2.07 22.59
N VAL A 189 -16.22 2.90 21.56
CA VAL A 189 -16.97 4.14 21.34
C VAL A 189 -18.38 3.80 20.87
N GLY A 190 -19.40 4.40 21.50
CA GLY A 190 -20.76 4.39 21.02
C GLY A 190 -20.90 5.28 19.80
N LEU A 191 -20.82 4.74 18.58
CA LEU A 191 -20.82 5.52 17.34
C LEU A 191 -22.10 6.35 17.18
N ALA A 192 -23.23 5.89 17.73
CA ALA A 192 -24.49 6.63 17.74
C ALA A 192 -24.41 7.96 18.51
N THR A 193 -23.49 8.07 19.47
CA THR A 193 -23.31 9.26 20.32
C THR A 193 -22.52 10.38 19.62
N ILE A 194 -21.76 10.06 18.57
CA ILE A 194 -20.96 11.01 17.81
C ILE A 194 -21.88 12.05 17.16
N ASP A 195 -21.73 13.34 17.48
CA ASP A 195 -22.53 14.43 16.89
C ASP A 195 -21.79 15.22 15.80
N ASN A 196 -20.53 14.88 15.54
CA ASN A 196 -19.74 15.51 14.51
C ASN A 196 -20.21 15.16 13.09
N LYS A 197 -20.66 16.17 12.33
CA LYS A 197 -21.20 15.99 10.97
C LYS A 197 -20.22 15.38 9.97
N ALA A 198 -18.92 15.68 10.09
CA ALA A 198 -17.92 15.15 9.17
C ALA A 198 -17.71 13.65 9.40
N ILE A 199 -17.59 13.24 10.67
CA ILE A 199 -17.47 11.82 11.03
C ILE A 199 -18.72 11.05 10.62
N ARG A 200 -19.93 11.56 10.94
CA ARG A 200 -21.19 10.92 10.52
C ARG A 200 -21.28 10.73 9.01
N ARG A 201 -20.80 11.71 8.22
CA ARG A 201 -20.79 11.58 6.76
C ARG A 201 -19.89 10.43 6.30
N LEU A 202 -18.71 10.26 6.91
CA LEU A 202 -17.80 9.17 6.57
C LEU A 202 -18.35 7.81 7.01
N LEU A 203 -18.92 7.71 8.22
CA LEU A 203 -19.58 6.48 8.70
C LEU A 203 -20.74 6.08 7.78
N ASN A 204 -21.55 7.03 7.31
CA ASN A 204 -22.60 6.76 6.32
C ASN A 204 -22.04 6.26 4.98
N CYS A 205 -20.83 6.66 4.57
CA CYS A 205 -20.18 6.11 3.39
C CYS A 205 -19.79 4.65 3.62
N VAL A 206 -19.25 4.32 4.79
CA VAL A 206 -18.89 2.96 5.20
C VAL A 206 -20.12 2.05 5.20
N GLU A 207 -21.21 2.48 5.86
CA GLU A 207 -22.47 1.72 5.91
C GLU A 207 -23.05 1.46 4.51
N ARG A 208 -23.05 2.47 3.63
CA ARG A 208 -23.54 2.33 2.25
C ARG A 208 -22.70 1.41 1.39
N ALA A 209 -21.42 1.27 1.72
CA ALA A 209 -20.51 0.34 1.06
C ALA A 209 -20.64 -1.10 1.59
N GLY A 210 -21.53 -1.35 2.57
CA GLY A 210 -21.76 -2.69 3.10
C GLY A 210 -20.84 -3.06 4.27
N PHE A 211 -20.22 -2.08 4.92
CA PHE A 211 -19.35 -2.30 6.08
C PHE A 211 -19.95 -1.74 7.37
N GLU A 212 -19.67 -2.39 8.49
CA GLU A 212 -19.91 -1.90 9.84
C GLU A 212 -18.58 -1.42 10.44
N ALA A 213 -18.54 -0.15 10.84
CA ALA A 213 -17.40 0.38 11.58
C ALA A 213 -17.55 0.09 13.07
N ARG A 214 -16.45 -0.25 13.73
CA ARG A 214 -16.33 -0.26 15.20
C ARG A 214 -15.10 0.51 15.60
N ALA A 215 -15.19 1.27 16.69
CA ALA A 215 -14.11 2.11 17.13
C ALA A 215 -13.85 1.97 18.63
N TRP A 216 -12.59 2.12 19.02
CA TRP A 216 -12.14 2.11 20.41
C TRP A 216 -11.37 3.39 20.69
N SER A 217 -11.65 4.02 21.83
CA SER A 217 -10.81 5.10 22.36
C SER A 217 -9.75 4.46 23.24
N LEU A 218 -8.49 4.56 22.86
CA LEU A 218 -7.39 3.95 23.59
C LEU A 218 -7.09 4.79 24.83
N ALA A 219 -7.77 4.44 25.93
CA ALA A 219 -7.73 5.17 27.18
C ALA A 219 -6.29 5.36 27.68
N ASN A 220 -5.97 6.59 28.06
CA ASN A 220 -4.68 6.98 28.59
C ASN A 220 -4.83 8.14 29.57
N ASP A 221 -3.88 8.26 30.49
CA ASP A 221 -3.90 9.27 31.57
C ASP A 221 -3.51 10.67 31.09
N PHE A 222 -3.29 10.86 29.78
CA PHE A 222 -2.67 12.06 29.23
C PHE A 222 -3.65 12.99 28.49
N ALA A 223 -4.94 12.64 28.49
CA ALA A 223 -5.98 13.33 27.73
C ALA A 223 -5.65 13.47 26.23
N LEU A 224 -4.91 12.51 25.67
CA LEU A 224 -4.55 12.46 24.25
C LEU A 224 -5.51 11.51 23.51
N PRO A 225 -6.30 11.99 22.54
CA PRO A 225 -7.15 11.11 21.75
C PRO A 225 -6.34 10.20 20.84
N VAL A 226 -6.51 8.89 21.05
CA VAL A 226 -5.99 7.85 20.18
C VAL A 226 -7.11 6.86 19.90
N PHE A 227 -7.32 6.55 18.63
CA PHE A 227 -8.40 5.67 18.20
C PHE A 227 -7.86 4.50 17.38
N GLU A 228 -8.50 3.35 17.56
CA GLU A 228 -8.48 2.25 16.61
C GLU A 228 -9.88 2.14 16.00
N VAL A 229 -9.96 2.08 14.67
CA VAL A 229 -11.20 1.86 13.92
C VAL A 229 -11.03 0.60 13.09
N ALA A 230 -11.97 -0.33 13.20
CA ALA A 230 -12.03 -1.55 12.40
C ALA A 230 -13.29 -1.59 11.54
N LEU A 231 -13.16 -2.10 10.33
CA LEU A 231 -14.24 -2.29 9.36
C LEU A 231 -14.57 -3.78 9.25
N PHE A 232 -15.84 -4.12 9.42
CA PHE A 232 -16.36 -5.48 9.28
C PHE A 232 -17.28 -5.54 8.06
N ASP A 233 -17.06 -6.49 7.16
CA ASP A 233 -17.98 -6.71 6.04
C ASP A 233 -19.31 -7.28 6.56
N THR A 234 -20.42 -6.64 6.19
CA THR A 234 -21.79 -7.04 6.59
C THR A 234 -22.61 -7.61 5.44
N VAL A 235 -22.15 -7.44 4.19
CA VAL A 235 -22.91 -7.81 2.99
C VAL A 235 -22.41 -9.13 2.43
N HIS A 236 -21.10 -9.35 2.45
CA HIS A 236 -20.46 -10.56 1.93
C HIS A 236 -20.24 -11.55 3.07
N ALA A 237 -21.28 -11.80 3.88
CA ALA A 237 -21.26 -12.57 5.13
C ALA A 237 -20.80 -14.06 5.01
N ALA A 238 -20.13 -14.42 3.91
CA ALA A 238 -19.32 -15.62 3.72
C ALA A 238 -17.92 -15.23 3.16
N ASP A 239 -16.90 -15.44 3.99
CA ASP A 239 -15.53 -15.87 3.66
C ASP A 239 -14.52 -15.00 2.88
N ASP A 240 -14.75 -13.73 2.48
CA ASP A 240 -13.76 -13.07 1.59
C ASP A 240 -12.75 -12.06 2.23
N ILE A 241 -13.13 -11.18 3.16
CA ILE A 241 -12.21 -10.14 3.68
C ILE A 241 -12.14 -10.15 5.21
N ALA A 242 -10.93 -10.32 5.78
CA ALA A 242 -10.70 -10.19 7.22
C ALA A 242 -10.93 -8.74 7.68
N PRO A 243 -11.32 -8.48 8.94
CA PRO A 243 -11.54 -7.11 9.39
C PRO A 243 -10.24 -6.32 9.28
N VAL A 244 -10.30 -5.21 8.58
CA VAL A 244 -9.18 -4.29 8.44
C VAL A 244 -9.33 -3.18 9.47
N ALA A 245 -8.19 -2.72 10.00
CA ALA A 245 -8.16 -1.67 11.01
C ALA A 245 -7.21 -0.55 10.60
N GLY A 246 -7.38 0.60 11.24
CA GLY A 246 -6.51 1.75 11.15
C GLY A 246 -6.48 2.50 12.47
N ASN A 247 -5.38 3.21 12.71
CA ASN A 247 -5.16 3.92 13.95
C ASN A 247 -5.02 5.43 13.71
N GLY A 248 -5.22 6.21 14.76
CA GLY A 248 -5.21 7.66 14.65
C GLY A 248 -4.94 8.33 15.98
N CYS A 249 -3.83 9.05 16.06
CA CYS A 249 -3.45 9.89 17.19
C CYS A 249 -3.41 11.37 16.81
N TYR A 250 -4.13 12.21 17.56
CA TYR A 250 -4.03 13.67 17.44
C TYR A 250 -4.69 14.39 18.64
N PRO A 251 -4.25 15.60 19.04
CA PRO A 251 -4.90 16.34 20.12
C PRO A 251 -6.41 16.60 19.91
N ASP A 252 -6.82 16.97 18.69
CA ASP A 252 -8.26 17.07 18.35
C ASP A 252 -8.83 15.67 18.08
N ALA A 253 -9.74 15.21 18.95
CA ALA A 253 -10.38 13.90 18.85
C ALA A 253 -11.06 13.64 17.50
N ARG A 254 -11.59 14.69 16.85
CA ARG A 254 -12.17 14.57 15.51
C ARG A 254 -11.10 14.22 14.48
N VAL A 255 -9.93 14.85 14.57
CA VAL A 255 -8.82 14.58 13.64
C VAL A 255 -8.28 13.17 13.88
N ALA A 256 -8.07 12.80 15.14
CA ALA A 256 -7.61 11.46 15.51
C ALA A 256 -8.55 10.37 14.99
N PHE A 257 -9.87 10.50 15.21
CA PHE A 257 -10.86 9.54 14.71
C PHE A 257 -10.91 9.48 13.18
N ILE A 258 -10.86 10.63 12.50
CA ILE A 258 -10.85 10.67 11.04
C ILE A 258 -9.59 9.99 10.50
N ARG A 259 -8.41 10.20 11.10
CA ARG A 259 -7.17 9.51 10.70
C ARG A 259 -7.33 7.99 10.82
N ALA A 260 -7.81 7.51 11.97
CA ALA A 260 -8.04 6.08 12.20
C ALA A 260 -9.01 5.47 11.17
N LEU A 261 -10.13 6.14 10.90
CA LEU A 261 -11.09 5.67 9.92
C LEU A 261 -10.52 5.69 8.50
N LEU A 262 -9.84 6.77 8.09
CA LEU A 262 -9.22 6.87 6.77
C LEU A 262 -8.13 5.81 6.57
N GLU A 263 -7.39 5.50 7.62
CA GLU A 263 -6.38 4.44 7.59
C GLU A 263 -7.02 3.05 7.49
N ALA A 264 -8.13 2.79 8.19
CA ALA A 264 -8.87 1.53 8.04
C ALA A 264 -9.38 1.35 6.60
N VAL A 265 -9.85 2.43 5.97
CA VAL A 265 -10.26 2.43 4.55
C VAL A 265 -9.07 2.22 3.62
N GLN A 266 -7.91 2.81 3.93
CA GLN A 266 -6.68 2.55 3.18
C GLN A 266 -6.25 1.08 3.29
N SER A 267 -6.30 0.49 4.49
CA SER A 267 -5.97 -0.92 4.71
C SER A 267 -6.84 -1.85 3.86
N LEU A 268 -8.14 -1.53 3.73
CA LEU A 268 -9.04 -2.24 2.81
C LEU A 268 -8.56 -2.14 1.36
N ALA A 269 -8.30 -0.91 0.89
CA ALA A 269 -7.85 -0.65 -0.47
C ALA A 269 -6.49 -1.29 -0.77
N THR A 270 -5.57 -1.31 0.20
CA THR A 270 -4.29 -2.01 0.15
C THR A 270 -4.50 -3.50 -0.10
N PHE A 271 -5.34 -4.14 0.71
CA PHE A 271 -5.60 -5.57 0.64
C PHE A 271 -6.23 -5.94 -0.71
N VAL A 272 -7.23 -5.19 -1.17
CA VAL A 272 -7.90 -5.46 -2.45
C VAL A 272 -6.98 -5.18 -3.64
N ALA A 273 -6.15 -4.12 -3.57
CA ALA A 273 -5.16 -3.81 -4.61
C ALA A 273 -4.08 -4.90 -4.72
N GLY A 274 -3.67 -5.52 -3.61
CA GLY A 274 -2.73 -6.64 -3.58
C GLY A 274 -1.34 -6.34 -4.15
N ALA A 275 -0.94 -5.07 -4.29
CA ALA A 275 0.26 -4.66 -5.02
C ALA A 275 1.48 -4.36 -4.13
N ARG A 276 1.31 -4.38 -2.80
CA ARG A 276 2.43 -4.13 -1.87
C ARG A 276 3.28 -5.38 -1.70
N ASP A 277 4.58 -5.16 -1.55
CA ASP A 277 5.60 -6.20 -1.42
C ASP A 277 5.54 -6.93 -0.06
N ASP A 278 4.75 -6.45 0.91
CA ASP A 278 4.59 -7.07 2.23
C ASP A 278 3.36 -7.98 2.35
N LEU A 279 2.46 -7.99 1.34
CA LEU A 279 1.26 -8.82 1.34
C LEU A 279 1.57 -10.26 0.92
N THR A 280 1.22 -11.23 1.78
CA THR A 280 1.48 -12.65 1.56
C THR A 280 0.22 -13.43 1.21
N PRO A 281 0.31 -14.56 0.48
CA PRO A 281 -0.86 -15.38 0.17
C PRO A 281 -1.65 -15.85 1.39
N ASP A 282 -0.99 -16.14 2.51
CA ASP A 282 -1.62 -16.62 3.76
C ASP A 282 -2.56 -15.56 4.36
N GLU A 283 -2.30 -14.26 4.10
CA GLU A 283 -3.18 -13.19 4.55
C GLU A 283 -4.53 -13.17 3.80
N TYR A 284 -4.71 -13.98 2.75
CA TYR A 284 -5.95 -14.09 1.98
C TYR A 284 -6.77 -15.35 2.32
N SER A 285 -6.25 -16.34 3.05
CA SER A 285 -6.92 -17.63 3.26
C SER A 285 -7.85 -17.73 4.47
N ASP A 286 -7.68 -16.89 5.51
CA ASP A 286 -8.31 -17.12 6.84
C ASP A 286 -9.25 -15.99 7.32
N SER A 287 -10.13 -15.47 6.46
CA SER A 287 -10.93 -14.27 6.75
C SER A 287 -11.96 -14.44 7.89
N ARG A 288 -12.66 -15.59 7.95
CA ARG A 288 -13.72 -15.86 8.92
C ARG A 288 -13.21 -16.07 10.34
N GLU A 289 -12.14 -16.83 10.48
CA GLU A 289 -11.50 -17.06 11.79
C GLU A 289 -10.95 -15.75 12.35
N ARG A 290 -10.32 -14.92 11.51
CA ARG A 290 -9.86 -13.59 11.88
C ARG A 290 -11.01 -12.67 12.28
N SER A 291 -12.13 -12.71 11.55
CA SER A 291 -13.34 -11.96 11.90
C SER A 291 -13.90 -12.34 13.27
N LEU A 292 -14.07 -13.63 13.52
CA LEU A 292 -14.56 -14.13 14.81
C LEU A 292 -13.57 -13.83 15.95
N SER A 293 -12.27 -13.99 15.69
CA SER A 293 -11.21 -13.68 16.66
C SER A 293 -11.22 -12.20 17.04
N ALA A 294 -11.34 -11.28 16.08
CA ALA A 294 -11.43 -9.84 16.35
C ALA A 294 -12.66 -9.49 17.21
N LEU A 295 -13.81 -10.09 16.92
CA LEU A 295 -15.04 -9.96 17.69
C LEU A 295 -14.89 -10.47 19.12
N LEU A 296 -14.42 -11.71 19.30
CA LEU A 296 -14.27 -12.34 20.61
C LEU A 296 -13.22 -11.61 21.47
N ASN A 297 -12.12 -11.17 20.86
CA ASN A 297 -11.04 -10.46 21.55
C ASN A 297 -11.41 -9.03 21.96
N SER A 298 -12.56 -8.50 21.49
CA SER A 298 -13.05 -7.16 21.84
C SER A 298 -14.43 -7.17 22.50
N LEU A 299 -15.15 -8.30 22.46
CA LEU A 299 -16.57 -8.45 22.80
C LEU A 299 -17.48 -7.41 22.11
N ALA A 300 -17.05 -6.90 20.96
CA ALA A 300 -17.69 -5.79 20.26
C ALA A 300 -18.85 -6.25 19.36
N PHE A 301 -19.82 -6.95 19.94
CA PHE A 301 -20.98 -7.49 19.21
C PHE A 301 -22.07 -6.45 18.93
N ASN A 302 -22.02 -5.30 19.60
CA ASN A 302 -23.00 -4.21 19.52
C ASN A 302 -22.28 -2.86 19.61
N ASP A 303 -23.02 -1.75 19.53
CA ASP A 303 -22.46 -0.41 19.74
C ASP A 303 -21.76 -0.28 21.11
N GLY A 304 -20.76 0.59 21.18
CA GLY A 304 -19.88 0.74 22.33
C GLY A 304 -20.53 1.45 23.51
N PRO A 305 -20.11 1.16 24.77
CA PRO A 305 -20.64 1.83 25.96
C PRO A 305 -20.05 3.23 26.21
N LEU A 306 -18.93 3.60 25.58
CA LEU A 306 -18.26 4.87 25.81
C LEU A 306 -18.92 6.00 25.00
N ASP A 307 -19.48 7.00 25.69
CA ASP A 307 -20.03 8.19 25.04
C ASP A 307 -18.90 9.03 24.40
N TRP A 308 -19.01 9.31 23.11
CA TRP A 308 -18.10 10.17 22.35
C TRP A 308 -17.83 11.50 23.06
N ARG A 309 -18.84 12.07 23.72
CA ARG A 309 -18.74 13.40 24.36
C ARG A 309 -17.89 13.40 25.62
N SER A 310 -17.60 12.24 26.20
CA SER A 310 -16.71 12.13 27.36
C SER A 310 -15.23 12.08 26.97
N ILE A 311 -14.93 11.83 25.68
CA ILE A 311 -13.56 11.72 25.19
C ILE A 311 -12.94 13.13 25.15
N PRO A 312 -11.75 13.32 25.76
CA PRO A 312 -11.07 14.61 25.74
C PRO A 312 -10.80 15.06 24.29
N SER A 313 -10.84 16.37 24.03
CA SER A 313 -10.47 16.91 22.72
C SER A 313 -9.73 18.24 22.89
N PRO A 314 -8.46 18.20 23.33
CA PRO A 314 -7.59 19.36 23.35
C PRO A 314 -7.55 20.07 21.99
N ARG A 315 -7.46 21.41 22.02
CA ARG A 315 -7.32 22.22 20.80
C ARG A 315 -5.96 22.89 20.80
N CYS A 316 -5.17 22.56 19.80
CA CYS A 316 -3.94 23.27 19.47
C CYS A 316 -4.23 24.26 18.34
N ARG A 317 -3.74 25.49 18.48
CA ARG A 317 -3.97 26.61 17.55
C ARG A 317 -2.84 26.76 16.54
N SER A 318 -1.69 26.15 16.80
CA SER A 318 -0.53 26.11 15.89
C SER A 318 0.21 24.78 15.98
N SER A 319 1.10 24.53 15.03
CA SER A 319 1.97 23.35 15.03
C SER A 319 2.91 23.33 16.23
N GLU A 320 3.33 24.49 16.73
CA GLU A 320 4.17 24.61 17.94
C GLU A 320 3.41 24.21 19.20
N GLU A 321 2.14 24.61 19.33
CA GLU A 321 1.29 24.16 20.43
C GLU A 321 1.03 22.64 20.36
N CYS A 322 0.84 22.09 19.15
CA CYS A 322 0.74 20.63 18.95
C CYS A 322 2.03 19.93 19.37
N PHE A 323 3.17 20.45 18.93
CA PHE A 323 4.48 19.87 19.22
C PHE A 323 4.73 19.83 20.73
N ALA A 324 4.56 20.95 21.43
CA ALA A 324 4.73 21.02 22.87
C ALA A 324 3.80 20.02 23.59
N PHE A 325 2.51 20.01 23.22
CA PHE A 325 1.54 19.08 23.81
C PHE A 325 1.96 17.62 23.66
N LEU A 326 2.34 17.20 22.45
CA LEU A 326 2.74 15.80 22.20
C LEU A 326 4.07 15.46 22.86
N ALA A 327 5.06 16.35 22.78
CA ALA A 327 6.38 16.15 23.38
C ALA A 327 6.30 15.99 24.91
N ASP A 328 5.46 16.79 25.58
CA ASP A 328 5.21 16.67 27.02
C ASP A 328 4.65 15.29 27.39
N ARG A 329 3.83 14.69 26.53
CA ARG A 329 3.28 13.35 26.74
C ARG A 329 4.35 12.27 26.59
N VAL A 330 5.20 12.39 25.57
CA VAL A 330 6.33 11.46 25.45
C VAL A 330 7.22 11.57 26.68
N ALA A 331 7.58 12.78 27.12
CA ALA A 331 8.40 12.98 28.32
C ALA A 331 7.74 12.45 29.60
N ALA A 332 6.41 12.47 29.71
CA ALA A 332 5.69 11.90 30.84
C ALA A 332 5.64 10.36 30.83
N ILE A 333 5.71 9.75 29.65
CA ILE A 333 5.73 8.29 29.46
C ILE A 333 7.16 7.75 29.56
N THR A 334 8.12 8.50 29.02
CA THR A 334 9.51 8.07 28.84
C THR A 334 10.44 8.87 29.72
N ASN A 335 11.33 8.20 30.45
CA ASN A 335 12.39 8.86 31.23
C ASN A 335 13.61 9.26 30.38
N VAL A 336 13.45 9.35 29.05
CA VAL A 336 14.52 9.67 28.09
C VAL A 336 14.03 10.67 27.06
N PRO A 337 14.92 11.52 26.51
CA PRO A 337 14.54 12.50 25.50
C PRO A 337 14.05 11.87 24.20
N ILE A 338 13.25 12.66 23.48
CA ILE A 338 12.95 12.44 22.07
C ILE A 338 14.16 12.86 21.25
N VAL A 339 14.60 12.01 20.33
CA VAL A 339 15.72 12.30 19.43
C VAL A 339 15.23 12.36 18.00
N ALA A 340 15.66 13.35 17.23
CA ALA A 340 15.31 13.48 15.82
C ALA A 340 16.55 13.49 14.92
N TYR A 341 16.41 12.89 13.75
CA TYR A 341 17.35 13.01 12.65
C TYR A 341 16.70 13.75 11.47
N GLU A 342 17.42 14.70 10.90
CA GLU A 342 16.96 15.49 9.74
C GLU A 342 17.51 14.84 8.46
N HIS A 343 16.60 14.38 7.62
CA HIS A 343 16.94 13.77 6.35
C HIS A 343 17.12 14.82 5.25
N ILE A 344 17.96 14.51 4.25
CA ILE A 344 18.09 15.36 3.06
C ILE A 344 16.89 15.08 2.13
N PRO A 345 15.96 16.03 1.94
CA PRO A 345 14.78 15.80 1.13
C PRO A 345 15.15 15.66 -0.36
N PRO A 346 14.32 14.95 -1.17
CA PRO A 346 14.56 14.81 -2.61
C PRO A 346 14.35 16.12 -3.39
N CYS A 347 13.71 17.12 -2.79
CA CYS A 347 13.56 18.48 -3.34
C CYS A 347 13.59 19.53 -2.22
N GLU A 348 13.93 20.77 -2.57
CA GLU A 348 13.90 21.91 -1.64
C GLU A 348 12.46 22.25 -1.23
N GLY A 349 12.29 22.77 0.00
CA GLY A 349 10.99 23.21 0.53
C GLY A 349 10.20 22.12 1.27
N LEU A 350 10.70 20.88 1.32
CA LEU A 350 10.19 19.83 2.19
C LEU A 350 11.13 19.61 3.38
N HIS A 351 10.55 19.30 4.54
CA HIS A 351 11.28 18.82 5.70
C HIS A 351 10.93 17.35 5.92
N ILE A 352 11.94 16.50 6.02
CA ILE A 352 11.76 15.07 6.34
C ILE A 352 12.56 14.79 7.61
N VAL A 353 11.88 14.34 8.64
CA VAL A 353 12.48 14.02 9.95
C VAL A 353 12.20 12.57 10.29
N HIS A 354 13.12 11.94 11.01
CA HIS A 354 12.89 10.66 11.63
C HIS A 354 13.04 10.82 13.13
N VAL A 355 11.90 10.71 13.82
CA VAL A 355 11.80 10.88 15.27
C VAL A 355 11.90 9.52 15.94
N LEU A 356 12.66 9.45 17.01
CA LEU A 356 12.82 8.27 17.86
C LEU A 356 12.53 8.66 19.31
N ALA A 357 11.69 7.87 19.97
CA ALA A 357 11.40 7.99 21.39
C ALA A 357 11.67 6.62 22.04
N PRO A 358 12.90 6.37 22.54
CA PRO A 358 13.32 5.02 22.91
C PRO A 358 12.47 4.33 23.99
N GLY A 359 11.81 5.11 24.86
CA GLY A 359 10.92 4.56 25.89
C GLY A 359 9.50 4.24 25.42
N LEU A 360 9.10 4.61 24.21
CA LEU A 360 7.78 4.28 23.67
C LEU A 360 7.73 2.85 23.13
N LEU A 361 6.52 2.28 23.11
CA LEU A 361 6.30 0.90 22.72
C LEU A 361 5.94 0.85 21.24
N ASP A 362 6.32 -0.22 20.55
CA ASP A 362 5.89 -0.49 19.19
C ASP A 362 5.60 -1.99 19.02
N GLY A 363 4.36 -2.32 18.63
CA GLY A 363 3.92 -3.70 18.45
C GLY A 363 4.64 -4.46 17.35
N PHE A 364 5.24 -3.74 16.38
CA PHE A 364 6.01 -4.34 15.29
C PHE A 364 7.46 -4.65 15.69
N ARG A 365 7.92 -4.23 16.88
CA ARG A 365 9.20 -4.69 17.42
C ARG A 365 9.06 -6.14 17.85
N GLY A 366 9.49 -7.04 16.95
CA GLY A 366 9.63 -8.47 17.23
C GLY A 366 10.64 -8.76 18.35
N PRO A 367 10.80 -10.03 18.77
CA PRO A 367 11.93 -10.41 19.62
C PRO A 367 13.24 -9.91 18.98
N ARG A 368 14.22 -9.48 19.80
CA ARG A 368 15.56 -9.13 19.30
C ARG A 368 15.98 -10.23 18.33
N LEU A 369 16.32 -9.85 17.09
CA LEU A 369 16.76 -10.81 16.10
C LEU A 369 17.90 -11.61 16.76
N GLU A 370 17.73 -12.93 16.92
CA GLU A 370 18.87 -13.79 17.26
C GLU A 370 19.93 -13.47 16.22
N GLN A 371 21.15 -13.15 16.66
CA GLN A 371 22.24 -12.67 15.82
C GLN A 371 22.35 -13.53 14.56
N GLN A 372 21.66 -13.11 13.50
CA GLN A 372 21.94 -13.63 12.19
C GLN A 372 23.29 -13.03 11.84
N PRO A 373 24.29 -13.86 11.51
CA PRO A 373 25.60 -13.33 11.15
C PRO A 373 25.36 -12.23 10.13
N ALA A 374 25.93 -11.04 10.40
CA ALA A 374 25.80 -9.88 9.52
C ALA A 374 25.94 -10.38 8.09
N ALA A 375 24.84 -10.30 7.32
CA ALA A 375 24.86 -10.79 5.96
C ALA A 375 26.05 -10.12 5.28
N ALA A 376 27.04 -10.92 4.87
CA ALA A 376 28.20 -10.40 4.17
C ALA A 376 27.67 -9.53 3.02
N PRO A 377 28.31 -8.39 2.70
CA PRO A 377 27.95 -7.64 1.51
C PRO A 377 28.02 -8.62 0.35
N MET A 378 26.84 -9.02 -0.14
CA MET A 378 26.76 -10.05 -1.15
C MET A 378 27.40 -9.50 -2.41
N ALA A 379 28.34 -10.27 -2.96
CA ALA A 379 28.91 -9.99 -4.25
C ALA A 379 27.78 -9.82 -5.26
N THR A 380 27.92 -8.87 -6.18
CA THR A 380 27.14 -8.83 -7.41
C THR A 380 27.10 -10.24 -7.99
N PRO A 381 25.91 -10.84 -8.20
CA PRO A 381 25.82 -12.21 -8.67
C PRO A 381 26.62 -12.34 -9.97
N SER A 382 27.47 -13.37 -10.02
CA SER A 382 28.16 -13.75 -11.26
C SER A 382 27.08 -14.13 -12.28
N THR A 383 26.83 -13.24 -13.24
CA THR A 383 25.86 -13.38 -14.33
C THR A 383 26.32 -14.46 -15.33
N ALA A 384 26.33 -15.71 -14.90
CA ALA A 384 26.49 -16.87 -15.78
C ALA A 384 25.20 -17.69 -15.75
N ILE A 385 24.08 -17.02 -16.02
CA ILE A 385 22.82 -17.71 -16.31
C ILE A 385 22.97 -18.30 -17.72
N PRO A 386 22.74 -19.60 -17.91
CA PRO A 386 22.93 -20.23 -19.21
C PRO A 386 22.11 -19.49 -20.27
N ARG A 387 22.82 -19.02 -21.31
CA ARG A 387 22.25 -18.49 -22.55
C ARG A 387 21.61 -19.64 -23.33
N SER A 388 20.55 -20.22 -22.77
CA SER A 388 19.65 -21.08 -23.51
C SER A 388 18.95 -20.21 -24.56
N ALA A 389 19.06 -20.60 -25.84
CA ALA A 389 18.30 -20.07 -26.96
C ALA A 389 16.84 -20.56 -26.88
N SER A 390 16.19 -20.27 -25.75
CA SER A 390 14.79 -20.58 -25.56
C SER A 390 13.96 -19.71 -26.51
N LEU A 391 13.06 -20.36 -27.23
CA LEU A 391 12.00 -19.73 -28.03
C LEU A 391 10.64 -19.82 -27.33
N ARG A 392 10.59 -20.34 -26.09
CA ARG A 392 9.34 -20.51 -25.33
C ARG A 392 8.69 -19.15 -25.10
N LYS A 393 7.37 -19.07 -25.32
CA LYS A 393 6.55 -17.89 -25.04
C LYS A 393 5.47 -18.28 -24.05
N VAL A 394 5.25 -17.45 -23.04
CA VAL A 394 4.23 -17.67 -22.02
C VAL A 394 3.26 -16.51 -22.03
N LEU A 395 1.94 -16.76 -21.93
CA LEU A 395 0.90 -15.74 -21.86
C LEU A 395 0.04 -15.96 -20.62
N PHE A 396 -0.04 -14.97 -19.74
CA PHE A 396 -0.97 -14.95 -18.60
C PHE A 396 -2.26 -14.24 -19.00
N ALA A 397 -3.36 -14.97 -19.08
CA ALA A 397 -4.63 -14.45 -19.56
C ALA A 397 -5.84 -15.21 -18.99
N GLY A 398 -7.02 -14.56 -18.99
CA GLY A 398 -8.29 -15.17 -18.62
C GLY A 398 -9.45 -14.52 -19.37
N PRO A 399 -10.29 -13.70 -18.70
CA PRO A 399 -11.51 -13.17 -19.30
C PRO A 399 -11.25 -12.32 -20.56
N SER A 400 -10.10 -11.64 -20.65
CA SER A 400 -9.83 -10.69 -21.75
C SER A 400 -9.49 -11.37 -23.08
N VAL A 401 -9.24 -12.68 -23.11
CA VAL A 401 -8.93 -13.42 -24.34
C VAL A 401 -10.07 -14.30 -24.84
N ILE A 402 -11.21 -14.29 -24.15
CA ILE A 402 -12.37 -15.09 -24.56
C ILE A 402 -12.87 -14.63 -25.94
N GLY A 403 -13.00 -15.59 -26.86
CA GLY A 403 -13.37 -15.31 -28.25
C GLY A 403 -12.18 -15.01 -29.17
N LEU A 404 -10.95 -14.91 -28.65
CA LEU A 404 -9.75 -14.77 -29.47
C LEU A 404 -9.21 -16.15 -29.90
N VAL A 405 -8.64 -16.20 -31.10
CA VAL A 405 -7.89 -17.37 -31.58
C VAL A 405 -6.45 -17.24 -31.10
N LEU A 406 -6.04 -18.08 -30.16
CA LEU A 406 -4.69 -18.06 -29.59
C LEU A 406 -3.74 -18.96 -30.39
N PRO A 407 -2.49 -18.51 -30.68
CA PRO A 407 -1.48 -19.33 -31.34
C PRO A 407 -1.09 -20.57 -30.52
N ALA A 408 -0.92 -21.71 -31.19
CA ALA A 408 -0.59 -22.98 -30.55
C ALA A 408 0.86 -23.06 -30.02
N ASP A 409 1.75 -22.15 -30.45
CA ASP A 409 3.15 -22.07 -30.00
C ASP A 409 3.33 -21.25 -28.72
N ILE A 410 2.25 -20.73 -28.13
CA ILE A 410 2.27 -19.95 -26.89
C ILE A 410 1.69 -20.76 -25.75
N GLU A 411 2.46 -20.91 -24.68
CA GLU A 411 2.01 -21.53 -23.43
C GLU A 411 1.04 -20.58 -22.71
N ILE A 412 -0.23 -20.95 -22.63
CA ILE A 412 -1.25 -20.17 -21.93
C ILE A 412 -1.29 -20.57 -20.46
N ARG A 413 -1.18 -19.57 -19.59
CA ARG A 413 -1.36 -19.70 -18.14
C ARG A 413 -2.60 -18.92 -17.68
N PRO A 414 -3.18 -19.27 -16.52
CA PRO A 414 -4.26 -18.50 -15.89
C PRO A 414 -3.91 -17.01 -15.70
N PRO A 415 -4.88 -16.15 -15.31
CA PRO A 415 -4.58 -14.81 -14.83
C PRO A 415 -3.45 -14.84 -13.79
N ALA A 416 -2.50 -13.92 -13.89
CA ALA A 416 -1.32 -13.94 -13.04
C ALA A 416 -1.61 -13.46 -11.61
N LYS A 417 -0.95 -14.07 -10.63
CA LYS A 417 -0.84 -13.62 -9.24
C LYS A 417 0.63 -13.54 -8.80
N CYS A 418 0.88 -12.97 -7.62
CA CYS A 418 2.22 -12.90 -7.04
C CYS A 418 2.88 -14.28 -6.97
N GLY A 419 4.11 -14.37 -7.47
CA GLY A 419 4.91 -15.60 -7.55
C GLY A 419 4.91 -16.23 -8.94
N ASP A 420 3.83 -16.12 -9.71
CA ASP A 420 3.69 -16.83 -10.99
C ASP A 420 4.74 -16.43 -12.03
N LEU A 421 5.17 -15.16 -12.03
CA LEU A 421 6.22 -14.68 -12.93
C LEU A 421 7.61 -15.04 -12.40
N SER A 422 7.75 -15.10 -11.08
CA SER A 422 8.99 -15.54 -10.43
C SER A 422 9.26 -17.03 -10.64
N ASP A 423 8.24 -17.87 -10.72
CA ASP A 423 8.33 -19.30 -11.06
C ASP A 423 9.01 -19.53 -12.43
N LEU A 424 9.00 -18.53 -13.31
CA LEU A 424 9.66 -18.59 -14.62
C LEU A 424 11.17 -18.32 -14.54
N LEU A 425 11.72 -17.85 -13.41
CA LEU A 425 13.12 -17.41 -13.32
C LEU A 425 14.13 -18.56 -13.40
N SER A 426 13.76 -19.77 -12.97
CA SER A 426 14.63 -20.95 -13.04
C SER A 426 14.83 -21.46 -14.47
N ASP A 427 13.82 -21.30 -15.33
CA ASP A 427 13.89 -21.60 -16.76
C ASP A 427 13.23 -20.46 -17.56
N PRO A 428 13.94 -19.34 -17.78
CA PRO A 428 13.36 -18.12 -18.33
C PRO A 428 12.94 -18.30 -19.80
N PRO A 429 11.69 -17.95 -20.17
CA PRO A 429 11.23 -18.00 -21.54
C PRO A 429 11.88 -16.91 -22.41
N ALA A 430 11.67 -16.98 -23.72
CA ALA A 430 12.04 -15.92 -24.64
C ALA A 430 11.25 -14.63 -24.39
N ALA A 431 9.95 -14.80 -24.15
CA ALA A 431 9.01 -13.71 -23.94
C ALA A 431 7.85 -14.12 -23.03
N VAL A 432 7.29 -13.13 -22.34
CA VAL A 432 6.10 -13.23 -21.50
C VAL A 432 5.10 -12.17 -21.93
N GLY A 433 3.87 -12.59 -22.23
CA GLY A 433 2.71 -11.70 -22.32
C GLY A 433 1.97 -11.67 -20.99
N LEU A 434 1.64 -10.49 -20.50
CA LEU A 434 0.82 -10.28 -19.32
C LEU A 434 -0.44 -9.52 -19.74
N ILE A 435 -1.60 -10.16 -19.58
CA ILE A 435 -2.91 -9.57 -19.84
C ILE A 435 -3.65 -9.47 -18.52
N ASP A 436 -4.16 -10.60 -18.01
CA ASP A 436 -5.05 -10.64 -16.85
C ASP A 436 -4.31 -11.06 -15.57
N GLY A 437 -4.86 -10.64 -14.42
CA GLY A 437 -4.40 -11.05 -13.10
C GLY A 437 -5.51 -10.95 -12.06
N TYR A 438 -5.23 -11.51 -10.88
CA TYR A 438 -6.15 -11.52 -9.75
C TYR A 438 -6.07 -10.21 -8.94
N PHE A 439 -7.20 -9.80 -8.38
CA PHE A 439 -7.33 -8.72 -7.40
C PHE A 439 -8.26 -9.19 -6.27
N GLY A 440 -8.04 -8.72 -5.04
CA GLY A 440 -8.88 -9.03 -3.87
C GLY A 440 -8.77 -10.45 -3.32
N THR A 441 -8.54 -11.45 -4.16
CA THR A 441 -8.49 -12.88 -3.78
C THR A 441 -7.08 -13.44 -3.65
N ALA A 442 -6.08 -12.71 -4.15
CA ALA A 442 -4.67 -13.02 -4.02
C ALA A 442 -3.84 -11.74 -4.21
N PRO A 443 -2.59 -11.69 -3.72
CA PRO A 443 -1.68 -10.60 -4.08
C PRO A 443 -1.45 -10.59 -5.60
N THR A 444 -1.47 -9.39 -6.18
CA THR A 444 -1.17 -9.17 -7.60
C THR A 444 0.30 -9.42 -7.90
N VAL A 445 0.64 -9.64 -9.17
CA VAL A 445 2.03 -9.73 -9.65
C VAL A 445 2.84 -8.53 -9.17
N TRP A 446 3.97 -8.78 -8.51
CA TRP A 446 4.84 -7.72 -8.01
C TRP A 446 5.77 -7.18 -9.11
N HIS A 447 6.10 -5.90 -8.98
CA HIS A 447 7.01 -5.22 -9.91
C HIS A 447 8.38 -5.92 -10.02
N LYS A 448 8.89 -6.41 -8.89
CA LYS A 448 10.21 -7.06 -8.83
C LYS A 448 10.27 -8.37 -9.61
N GLU A 449 9.17 -9.09 -9.78
CA GLU A 449 9.11 -10.30 -10.61
C GLU A 449 9.38 -9.96 -12.08
N ILE A 450 8.71 -8.91 -12.57
CA ILE A 450 8.85 -8.43 -13.94
C ILE A 450 10.25 -7.85 -14.15
N LEU A 451 10.76 -7.05 -13.20
CA LEU A 451 12.11 -6.50 -13.27
C LEU A 451 13.17 -7.61 -13.33
N SER A 452 13.01 -8.72 -12.59
CA SER A 452 13.91 -9.87 -12.68
C SER A 452 13.87 -10.52 -14.06
N LEU A 453 12.68 -10.75 -14.64
CA LEU A 453 12.56 -11.27 -16.00
C LEU A 453 13.24 -10.36 -17.04
N LEU A 454 13.02 -9.04 -16.94
CA LEU A 454 13.68 -8.06 -17.81
C LEU A 454 15.22 -8.08 -17.65
N ALA A 455 15.72 -8.23 -16.42
CA ALA A 455 17.14 -8.37 -16.14
C ALA A 455 17.74 -9.68 -16.71
N LEU A 456 16.92 -10.71 -16.93
CA LEU A 456 17.31 -11.94 -17.63
C LEU A 456 17.20 -11.86 -19.17
N GLY A 457 16.85 -10.69 -19.70
CA GLY A 457 16.67 -10.48 -21.14
C GLY A 457 15.36 -11.02 -21.70
N VAL A 458 14.44 -11.45 -20.83
CA VAL A 458 13.09 -11.88 -21.23
C VAL A 458 12.33 -10.67 -21.74
N GLN A 459 11.68 -10.81 -22.90
CA GLN A 459 10.81 -9.76 -23.43
C GLN A 459 9.47 -9.81 -22.71
N VAL A 460 9.17 -8.82 -21.88
CA VAL A 460 7.87 -8.76 -21.18
C VAL A 460 6.97 -7.76 -21.89
N ILE A 461 5.82 -8.21 -22.36
CA ILE A 461 4.82 -7.42 -23.07
C ILE A 461 3.55 -7.36 -22.22
N GLY A 462 3.04 -6.16 -21.96
CA GLY A 462 1.82 -5.96 -21.21
C GLY A 462 0.82 -5.10 -21.97
N GLY A 463 -0.46 -5.44 -21.84
CA GLY A 463 -1.57 -4.71 -22.44
C GLY A 463 -2.88 -5.30 -21.97
N ALA A 464 -3.95 -4.50 -22.02
CA ALA A 464 -5.20 -4.76 -21.30
C ALA A 464 -5.04 -5.03 -19.79
N SER A 465 -6.14 -4.93 -19.05
CA SER A 465 -6.24 -5.45 -17.68
C SER A 465 -5.02 -5.10 -16.78
N ILE A 466 -4.50 -6.04 -15.97
CA ILE A 466 -3.33 -5.78 -15.12
C ILE A 466 -2.04 -5.58 -15.93
N GLY A 467 -1.95 -6.17 -17.12
CA GLY A 467 -0.82 -6.03 -18.03
C GLY A 467 -0.56 -4.58 -18.43
N ALA A 468 -1.62 -3.82 -18.71
CA ALA A 468 -1.56 -2.40 -19.03
C ALA A 468 -1.06 -1.57 -17.84
N LEU A 469 -1.51 -1.89 -16.62
CA LEU A 469 -1.06 -1.22 -15.38
C LEU A 469 0.44 -1.40 -15.18
N ARG A 470 0.91 -2.66 -15.21
CA ARG A 470 2.32 -3.00 -15.01
C ARG A 470 3.20 -2.46 -16.12
N ALA A 471 2.73 -2.49 -17.37
CA ALA A 471 3.45 -1.88 -18.48
C ALA A 471 3.61 -0.36 -18.29
N ALA A 472 2.56 0.35 -17.85
CA ALA A 472 2.66 1.79 -17.58
C ALA A 472 3.60 2.13 -16.41
N GLU A 473 3.75 1.21 -15.45
CA GLU A 473 4.68 1.36 -14.31
C GLU A 473 6.12 1.00 -14.67
N LEU A 474 6.31 0.11 -15.66
CA LEU A 474 7.59 -0.52 -15.99
C LEU A 474 8.15 -0.16 -17.38
N ASP A 475 7.48 0.73 -18.13
CA ASP A 475 7.90 1.13 -19.48
C ASP A 475 9.36 1.63 -19.52
N ARG A 476 9.74 2.48 -18.55
CA ARG A 476 11.08 3.02 -18.37
C ARG A 476 12.13 1.96 -18.02
N PHE A 477 11.71 0.77 -17.60
CA PHE A 477 12.58 -0.36 -17.25
C PHE A 477 12.67 -1.39 -18.39
N GLY A 478 11.94 -1.19 -19.50
CA GLY A 478 11.99 -2.03 -20.69
C GLY A 478 10.82 -2.98 -20.88
N MET A 479 9.79 -2.93 -20.01
CA MET A 479 8.53 -3.62 -20.30
C MET A 479 7.84 -2.95 -21.50
N VAL A 480 7.39 -3.76 -22.46
CA VAL A 480 6.74 -3.25 -23.68
C VAL A 480 5.24 -3.16 -23.44
N GLY A 481 4.72 -1.94 -23.39
CA GLY A 481 3.28 -1.72 -23.35
C GLY A 481 2.65 -1.66 -24.73
N VAL A 482 1.45 -2.23 -24.88
CA VAL A 482 0.67 -2.20 -26.13
C VAL A 482 -0.80 -1.92 -25.85
N GLY A 483 -1.46 -1.26 -26.81
CA GLY A 483 -2.89 -1.00 -26.76
C GLY A 483 -3.28 0.34 -26.13
N THR A 484 -4.57 0.65 -26.24
CA THR A 484 -5.16 1.92 -25.82
C THR A 484 -5.13 2.10 -24.30
N LEU A 485 -5.36 1.04 -23.55
CA LEU A 485 -5.37 1.06 -22.09
C LEU A 485 -3.98 1.33 -21.52
N PHE A 486 -2.93 0.72 -22.09
CA PHE A 486 -1.55 1.02 -21.72
C PHE A 486 -1.25 2.51 -21.92
N GLU A 487 -1.57 3.06 -23.10
CA GLU A 487 -1.32 4.48 -23.38
C GLU A 487 -2.13 5.41 -22.47
N ALA A 488 -3.38 5.05 -22.15
CA ALA A 488 -4.20 5.82 -21.23
C ALA A 488 -3.61 5.85 -19.81
N TYR A 489 -3.08 4.73 -19.31
CA TYR A 489 -2.40 4.68 -18.01
C TYR A 489 -1.05 5.39 -18.03
N ARG A 490 -0.23 5.18 -19.08
CA ARG A 490 1.10 5.81 -19.23
C ARG A 490 1.02 7.33 -19.29
N THR A 491 0.00 7.87 -19.94
CA THR A 491 -0.22 9.32 -20.07
C THR A 491 -0.99 9.93 -18.88
N GLY A 492 -1.55 9.10 -18.00
CA GLY A 492 -2.41 9.54 -16.91
C GLY A 492 -3.82 9.98 -17.34
N ALA A 493 -4.22 9.71 -18.59
CA ALA A 493 -5.60 9.90 -19.04
C ALA A 493 -6.58 8.97 -18.31
N LEU A 494 -6.09 7.81 -17.88
CA LEU A 494 -6.76 6.90 -16.96
C LEU A 494 -5.84 6.65 -15.76
N ILE A 495 -6.35 6.90 -14.55
CA ILE A 495 -5.59 6.69 -13.30
C ILE A 495 -6.23 5.66 -12.36
N ARG A 496 -7.47 5.25 -12.67
CA ARG A 496 -8.26 4.34 -11.84
C ARG A 496 -7.85 2.89 -12.08
N ASP A 497 -7.44 2.21 -11.02
CA ASP A 497 -7.06 0.79 -11.11
C ASP A 497 -8.30 -0.12 -11.27
N ASP A 498 -9.44 0.24 -10.65
CA ASP A 498 -10.69 -0.51 -10.78
C ASP A 498 -11.28 -0.49 -12.19
N ALA A 499 -10.80 0.41 -13.06
CA ALA A 499 -11.40 0.64 -14.36
C ALA A 499 -11.31 -0.60 -15.27
N VAL A 500 -10.30 -1.44 -15.06
CA VAL A 500 -10.07 -2.67 -15.83
C VAL A 500 -10.56 -3.93 -15.12
N MET A 501 -11.08 -3.82 -13.90
CA MET A 501 -11.52 -4.95 -13.10
C MET A 501 -12.92 -5.43 -13.46
N LEU A 502 -13.12 -6.74 -13.32
CA LEU A 502 -14.39 -7.44 -13.47
C LEU A 502 -14.36 -8.72 -12.62
N VAL A 503 -15.53 -9.28 -12.34
CA VAL A 503 -15.68 -10.62 -11.76
C VAL A 503 -15.71 -11.63 -12.88
N HIS A 504 -14.97 -12.72 -12.75
CA HIS A 504 -14.92 -13.80 -13.72
C HIS A 504 -15.21 -15.15 -13.06
N ALA A 505 -15.67 -16.10 -13.87
CA ALA A 505 -15.89 -17.47 -13.47
C ALA A 505 -14.56 -18.16 -13.09
N PRO A 506 -14.58 -19.25 -12.33
CA PRO A 506 -13.38 -20.00 -11.99
C PRO A 506 -12.80 -20.74 -13.21
N PRO A 507 -11.58 -21.32 -13.11
CA PRO A 507 -10.89 -21.98 -14.23
C PRO A 507 -11.72 -23.06 -14.94
N GLU A 508 -12.55 -23.78 -14.20
CA GLU A 508 -13.41 -24.86 -14.71
C GLU A 508 -14.46 -24.37 -15.71
N LEU A 509 -14.80 -23.07 -15.64
CA LEU A 509 -15.72 -22.38 -16.54
C LEU A 509 -14.98 -21.45 -17.51
N GLY A 510 -13.66 -21.62 -17.64
CA GLY A 510 -12.85 -20.91 -18.62
C GLY A 510 -12.70 -19.41 -18.38
N PHE A 511 -12.84 -18.95 -17.13
CA PHE A 511 -12.70 -17.53 -16.76
C PHE A 511 -13.72 -16.59 -17.43
N ALA A 512 -14.91 -17.08 -17.77
CA ALA A 512 -15.97 -16.26 -18.37
C ALA A 512 -16.25 -14.99 -17.57
N PRO A 513 -16.32 -13.78 -18.18
CA PRO A 513 -16.68 -12.58 -17.47
C PRO A 513 -18.12 -12.69 -16.94
N LEU A 514 -18.29 -12.39 -15.66
CA LEU A 514 -19.58 -12.34 -14.97
C LEU A 514 -20.03 -10.89 -14.72
N SER A 515 -19.13 -9.92 -14.87
CA SER A 515 -19.41 -8.49 -14.85
C SER A 515 -18.63 -7.75 -15.93
N ILE A 516 -18.92 -6.45 -16.07
CA ILE A 516 -18.38 -5.57 -17.12
C ILE A 516 -17.34 -4.62 -16.50
N PRO A 517 -16.13 -4.54 -17.06
CA PRO A 517 -15.13 -3.56 -16.62
C PRO A 517 -15.53 -2.15 -17.07
N LEU A 518 -15.18 -1.14 -16.28
CA LEU A 518 -15.58 0.25 -16.55
C LEU A 518 -15.10 0.71 -17.93
N VAL A 519 -13.88 0.36 -18.32
CA VAL A 519 -13.32 0.77 -19.62
C VAL A 519 -14.13 0.22 -20.79
N ASP A 520 -14.64 -1.01 -20.72
CA ASP A 520 -15.47 -1.57 -21.78
C ASP A 520 -16.86 -0.93 -21.78
N ALA A 521 -17.43 -0.66 -20.60
CA ALA A 521 -18.70 0.04 -20.49
C ALA A 521 -18.61 1.48 -21.08
N GLU A 522 -17.54 2.21 -20.78
CA GLU A 522 -17.33 3.55 -21.35
C GLU A 522 -17.02 3.52 -22.84
N TYR A 523 -16.25 2.54 -23.30
CA TYR A 523 -15.94 2.35 -24.71
C TYR A 523 -17.20 2.02 -25.53
N ALA A 524 -18.05 1.13 -25.01
CA ALA A 524 -19.35 0.82 -25.61
C ALA A 524 -20.22 2.08 -25.74
N LEU A 525 -20.33 2.88 -24.67
CA LEU A 525 -21.11 4.12 -24.68
C LEU A 525 -20.54 5.17 -25.64
N PHE A 526 -19.22 5.23 -25.81
CA PHE A 526 -18.57 6.15 -26.75
C PHE A 526 -18.85 5.79 -28.21
N GLY A 527 -19.01 4.49 -28.51
CA GLY A 527 -19.32 4.01 -29.86
C GLY A 527 -20.78 4.18 -30.30
N LEU A 528 -21.68 4.61 -29.41
CA LEU A 528 -23.12 4.72 -29.65
C LEU A 528 -23.53 6.17 -29.94
N ASP A 529 -24.50 6.35 -30.84
CA ASP A 529 -25.13 7.65 -31.10
C ASP A 529 -26.18 7.95 -30.01
N LEU A 530 -25.75 8.69 -28.98
CA LEU A 530 -26.53 8.95 -27.77
C LEU A 530 -26.81 10.45 -27.57
N PRO A 531 -28.02 10.82 -27.15
CA PRO A 531 -28.28 12.17 -26.67
C PRO A 531 -27.32 12.53 -25.50
N PRO A 532 -26.72 13.74 -25.47
CA PRO A 532 -25.73 14.10 -24.43
C PRO A 532 -26.25 13.98 -22.99
N GLY A 533 -27.56 14.16 -22.79
CA GLY A 533 -28.21 13.96 -21.49
C GLY A 533 -28.20 12.49 -21.05
N ALA A 534 -28.57 11.58 -21.94
CA ALA A 534 -28.61 10.14 -21.67
C ALA A 534 -27.21 9.60 -21.40
N LEU A 535 -26.24 9.99 -22.25
CA LEU A 535 -24.84 9.61 -22.10
C LEU A 535 -24.29 10.00 -20.72
N ARG A 536 -24.46 11.25 -20.29
CA ARG A 536 -23.96 11.73 -18.99
C ARG A 536 -24.56 10.97 -17.81
N ILE A 537 -25.85 10.63 -17.86
CA ILE A 537 -26.52 9.87 -16.79
C ILE A 537 -25.97 8.44 -16.76
N MET A 538 -25.88 7.77 -17.91
CA MET A 538 -25.38 6.39 -17.97
C MET A 538 -23.90 6.30 -17.58
N GLN A 539 -23.06 7.22 -18.05
CA GLN A 539 -21.66 7.33 -17.62
C GLN A 539 -21.55 7.48 -16.10
N ARG A 540 -22.39 8.30 -15.48
CA ARG A 540 -22.42 8.43 -14.02
C ARG A 540 -22.83 7.11 -13.35
N ILE A 541 -23.78 6.37 -13.93
CA ILE A 541 -24.20 5.07 -13.40
C ILE A 541 -23.01 4.10 -13.44
N VAL A 542 -22.45 3.82 -14.62
CA VAL A 542 -21.38 2.81 -14.76
C VAL A 542 -20.14 3.14 -13.92
N ARG A 543 -19.77 4.43 -13.78
CA ARG A 543 -18.65 4.89 -12.93
C ARG A 543 -18.87 4.73 -11.42
N THR A 544 -20.12 4.62 -10.99
CA THR A 544 -20.50 4.52 -9.56
C THR A 544 -21.00 3.14 -9.17
N THR A 545 -21.34 2.29 -10.13
CA THR A 545 -21.66 0.88 -9.88
C THR A 545 -20.35 0.13 -9.56
N PRO A 546 -20.27 -0.60 -8.43
CA PRO A 546 -19.13 -1.44 -8.10
C PRO A 546 -18.83 -2.46 -9.21
N TYR A 547 -17.56 -2.84 -9.40
CA TYR A 547 -17.18 -3.71 -10.52
C TYR A 547 -17.76 -5.13 -10.38
N GLU A 548 -18.08 -5.54 -9.16
CA GLU A 548 -18.64 -6.83 -8.78
C GLU A 548 -20.05 -7.03 -9.31
N THR A 549 -20.80 -5.93 -9.43
CA THR A 549 -22.23 -5.92 -9.80
C THR A 549 -22.50 -5.10 -11.06
N ARG A 550 -21.45 -4.68 -11.77
CA ARG A 550 -21.59 -3.89 -12.99
C ARG A 550 -22.01 -4.77 -14.16
N ASP A 551 -23.30 -4.74 -14.47
CA ASP A 551 -23.88 -5.35 -15.66
C ASP A 551 -24.87 -4.38 -16.34
N TRP A 552 -25.18 -4.63 -17.62
CA TRP A 552 -26.10 -3.77 -18.38
C TRP A 552 -27.53 -3.78 -17.82
N PRO A 553 -28.16 -4.92 -17.47
CA PRO A 553 -29.49 -4.94 -16.87
C PRO A 553 -29.63 -4.05 -15.62
N SER A 554 -28.68 -4.13 -14.70
CA SER A 554 -28.60 -3.34 -13.48
C SER A 554 -28.37 -1.87 -13.79
N CYS A 555 -27.49 -1.55 -14.74
CA CYS A 555 -27.24 -0.16 -15.16
C CYS A 555 -28.48 0.46 -15.83
N LEU A 556 -29.21 -0.29 -16.66
CA LEU A 556 -30.45 0.13 -17.29
C LEU A 556 -31.56 0.34 -16.25
N ALA A 557 -31.69 -0.55 -15.26
CA ALA A 557 -32.63 -0.38 -14.16
C ALA A 557 -32.34 0.90 -13.35
N GLN A 558 -31.07 1.16 -13.03
CA GLN A 558 -30.65 2.41 -12.39
C GLN A 558 -30.92 3.63 -13.27
N TYR A 559 -30.72 3.53 -14.58
CA TYR A 559 -31.02 4.61 -15.52
C TYR A 559 -32.51 4.94 -15.51
N ARG A 560 -33.38 3.93 -15.62
CA ARG A 560 -34.83 4.09 -15.56
C ARG A 560 -35.28 4.77 -14.27
N GLN A 561 -34.69 4.39 -13.14
CA GLN A 561 -34.99 5.01 -11.85
C GLN A 561 -34.58 6.48 -11.80
N ARG A 562 -33.39 6.82 -12.31
CA ARG A 562 -32.82 8.19 -12.24
C ARG A 562 -33.42 9.13 -13.28
N ALA A 563 -33.56 8.67 -14.53
CA ALA A 563 -34.02 9.45 -15.67
C ALA A 563 -35.55 9.43 -15.84
N ARG A 564 -36.25 8.50 -15.16
CA ARG A 564 -37.70 8.27 -15.28
C ARG A 564 -38.15 7.97 -16.73
N THR A 565 -37.26 7.39 -17.51
CA THR A 565 -37.47 6.99 -18.90
C THR A 565 -36.54 5.82 -19.24
N GLU A 566 -36.85 5.09 -20.31
CA GLU A 566 -35.98 4.01 -20.80
C GLU A 566 -34.70 4.58 -21.44
N PHE A 567 -33.62 3.81 -21.38
CA PHE A 567 -32.40 4.14 -22.11
C PHE A 567 -32.66 3.95 -23.62
N PRO A 568 -32.20 4.87 -24.50
CA PRO A 568 -32.54 4.84 -25.92
C PRO A 568 -31.88 3.69 -26.70
N ILE A 569 -30.95 2.96 -26.11
CA ILE A 569 -30.24 1.83 -26.72
C ILE A 569 -30.70 0.53 -26.08
N SER A 570 -30.92 -0.49 -26.91
CA SER A 570 -31.38 -1.80 -26.44
C SER A 570 -30.28 -2.56 -25.68
N LEU A 571 -30.67 -3.50 -24.82
CA LEU A 571 -29.74 -4.39 -24.13
C LEU A 571 -28.86 -5.18 -25.11
N ALA A 572 -29.46 -5.71 -26.18
CA ALA A 572 -28.74 -6.48 -27.19
C ALA A 572 -27.67 -5.64 -27.91
N GLU A 573 -27.94 -4.37 -28.19
CA GLU A 573 -26.94 -3.45 -28.78
C GLU A 573 -25.79 -3.15 -27.80
N LEU A 574 -26.09 -2.99 -26.50
CA LEU A 574 -25.07 -2.80 -25.46
C LEU A 574 -24.20 -4.04 -25.26
N GLU A 575 -24.80 -5.23 -25.28
CA GLU A 575 -24.09 -6.51 -25.15
C GLU A 575 -23.27 -6.87 -26.40
N ALA A 576 -23.68 -6.41 -27.57
CA ALA A 576 -22.94 -6.59 -28.81
C ALA A 576 -21.78 -5.59 -29.00
N ALA A 577 -21.65 -4.60 -28.11
CA ALA A 577 -20.61 -3.60 -28.21
C ALA A 577 -19.20 -4.23 -28.05
N PRO A 578 -18.20 -3.75 -28.82
CA PRO A 578 -16.85 -4.30 -28.74
C PRO A 578 -16.22 -4.06 -27.36
N SER A 579 -15.44 -5.04 -26.87
CA SER A 579 -14.63 -4.92 -25.65
C SER A 579 -13.28 -4.30 -25.98
N LEU A 580 -12.94 -3.19 -25.31
CA LEU A 580 -11.63 -2.56 -25.43
C LEU A 580 -10.54 -3.45 -24.84
N LYS A 581 -10.83 -4.15 -23.73
CA LYS A 581 -9.89 -5.13 -23.15
C LYS A 581 -9.57 -6.25 -24.13
N GLN A 582 -10.56 -6.80 -24.86
CA GLN A 582 -10.32 -7.83 -25.87
C GLN A 582 -9.50 -7.32 -27.07
N ILE A 583 -9.78 -6.09 -27.52
CA ILE A 583 -9.00 -5.44 -28.59
C ILE A 583 -7.52 -5.31 -28.19
N ASP A 584 -7.25 -4.78 -26.99
CA ASP A 584 -5.88 -4.63 -26.49
C ASP A 584 -5.21 -5.99 -26.20
N ALA A 585 -5.96 -6.98 -25.70
CA ALA A 585 -5.47 -8.34 -25.49
C ALA A 585 -5.01 -8.99 -26.80
N ALA A 586 -5.74 -8.79 -27.90
CA ALA A 586 -5.33 -9.29 -29.21
C ALA A 586 -3.99 -8.67 -29.67
N LEU A 587 -3.75 -7.39 -29.38
CA LEU A 587 -2.46 -6.73 -29.67
C LEU A 587 -1.30 -7.32 -28.85
N VAL A 588 -1.54 -7.70 -27.59
CA VAL A 588 -0.53 -8.41 -26.77
C VAL A 588 -0.19 -9.76 -27.39
N VAL A 589 -1.20 -10.54 -27.79
CA VAL A 589 -1.00 -11.84 -28.44
C VAL A 589 -0.19 -11.68 -29.73
N GLU A 590 -0.55 -10.72 -30.59
CA GLU A 590 0.15 -10.45 -31.84
C GLU A 590 1.62 -10.03 -31.60
N ALA A 591 1.86 -9.14 -30.63
CA ALA A 591 3.20 -8.71 -30.28
C ALA A 591 4.04 -9.87 -29.74
N LEU A 592 3.46 -10.71 -28.88
CA LEU A 592 4.11 -11.90 -28.31
C LEU A 592 4.47 -12.93 -29.38
N SER A 593 3.60 -13.15 -30.37
CA SER A 593 3.87 -14.07 -31.49
C SER A 593 5.10 -13.67 -32.30
N ARG A 594 5.36 -12.35 -32.42
CA ARG A 594 6.50 -11.80 -33.18
C ARG A 594 7.82 -11.85 -32.42
N CYS A 595 7.82 -12.17 -31.13
CA CYS A 595 9.05 -12.30 -30.36
C CYS A 595 9.87 -13.52 -30.83
N GLY A 596 11.15 -13.28 -31.08
CA GLY A 596 12.16 -14.32 -31.28
C GLY A 596 12.87 -14.67 -29.97
N GLU A 597 14.18 -14.89 -30.04
CA GLU A 597 15.03 -15.19 -28.87
C GLU A 597 15.04 -14.06 -27.82
N ARG A 598 15.53 -14.38 -26.63
CA ARG A 598 15.76 -13.40 -25.56
C ARG A 598 16.65 -12.26 -26.06
N LYS A 599 16.34 -11.05 -25.59
CA LYS A 599 17.20 -9.88 -25.84
C LYS A 599 18.42 -9.95 -24.93
N PRO A 600 19.55 -9.31 -25.30
CA PRO A 600 20.65 -9.09 -24.36
C PRO A 600 20.13 -8.39 -23.11
N ALA A 601 20.51 -8.88 -21.92
CA ALA A 601 20.18 -8.25 -20.66
C ALA A 601 20.74 -6.82 -20.61
N GLN A 602 19.86 -5.84 -20.38
CA GLN A 602 20.22 -4.41 -20.28
C GLN A 602 19.90 -3.81 -18.91
N LEU A 603 19.15 -4.54 -18.08
CA LEU A 603 18.71 -4.11 -16.76
C LEU A 603 19.47 -4.89 -15.68
N ALA A 604 19.90 -4.21 -14.62
CA ALA A 604 20.43 -4.88 -13.45
C ALA A 604 19.31 -5.61 -12.69
N MET A 605 19.64 -6.66 -11.95
CA MET A 605 18.68 -7.32 -11.06
C MET A 605 18.03 -6.29 -10.11
N PRO A 606 16.71 -6.40 -9.84
CA PRO A 606 16.04 -5.50 -8.91
C PRO A 606 16.61 -5.66 -7.50
N PRO A 607 16.46 -4.64 -6.62
CA PRO A 607 16.89 -4.75 -5.24
C PRO A 607 16.23 -5.95 -4.54
N LEU A 608 17.06 -6.87 -4.03
CA LEU A 608 16.64 -8.08 -3.31
C LEU A 608 16.26 -7.74 -1.86
N THR A 609 15.06 -7.19 -1.69
CA THR A 609 14.52 -6.87 -0.36
C THR A 609 14.22 -8.15 0.42
N SER A 610 14.17 -8.07 1.75
CA SER A 610 13.76 -9.19 2.62
C SER A 610 12.46 -9.85 2.14
N HIS A 611 11.45 -9.06 1.81
CA HIS A 611 10.19 -9.55 1.26
C HIS A 611 10.34 -10.27 -0.08
N TYR A 612 11.11 -9.68 -1.02
CA TYR A 612 11.31 -10.30 -2.32
C TYR A 612 12.12 -11.59 -2.24
N ARG A 613 13.13 -11.65 -1.36
CA ARG A 613 13.85 -12.90 -1.05
C ARG A 613 12.93 -13.97 -0.48
N ALA A 614 12.05 -13.60 0.45
CA ALA A 614 11.07 -14.54 1.02
C ALA A 614 10.08 -15.06 -0.04
N MET A 615 9.66 -14.21 -0.97
CA MET A 615 8.85 -14.63 -2.12
C MET A 615 9.65 -15.59 -3.02
N LEU A 616 10.89 -15.27 -3.37
CA LEU A 616 11.72 -16.10 -4.26
C LEU A 616 12.02 -17.46 -3.64
N ALA A 617 12.22 -17.52 -2.32
CA ALA A 617 12.42 -18.78 -1.61
C ALA A 617 11.21 -19.72 -1.70
N ARG A 618 9.99 -19.18 -1.83
CA ARG A 618 8.76 -19.98 -1.98
C ARG A 618 8.49 -20.37 -3.43
N SER A 619 8.70 -19.44 -4.36
CA SER A 619 8.25 -19.57 -5.75
C SER A 619 9.35 -20.10 -6.69
N ALA A 620 10.61 -19.67 -6.48
CA ALA A 620 11.75 -20.03 -7.32
C ALA A 620 13.01 -20.38 -6.48
N PRO A 621 12.98 -21.47 -5.69
CA PRO A 621 14.02 -21.78 -4.71
C PRO A 621 15.41 -22.00 -5.34
N GLU A 622 15.48 -22.61 -6.53
CA GLU A 622 16.74 -22.82 -7.25
C GLU A 622 17.36 -21.49 -7.71
N PHE A 623 16.54 -20.57 -8.23
CA PHE A 623 16.98 -19.24 -8.59
C PHE A 623 17.41 -18.45 -7.35
N ALA A 624 16.65 -18.53 -6.25
CA ALA A 624 16.99 -17.89 -4.99
C ALA A 624 18.37 -18.34 -4.47
N ALA A 625 18.68 -19.64 -4.54
CA ALA A 625 19.97 -20.19 -4.15
C ALA A 625 21.13 -19.74 -5.06
N SER A 626 20.86 -19.36 -6.31
CA SER A 626 21.88 -18.81 -7.21
C SER A 626 22.26 -17.36 -6.92
N LEU A 627 21.43 -16.65 -6.15
CA LEU A 627 21.65 -15.25 -5.81
C LEU A 627 22.55 -15.09 -4.58
N THR A 628 22.54 -16.06 -3.66
CA THR A 628 23.37 -16.13 -2.42
C THR A 628 24.79 -16.56 -2.71
#